data_AF-A0A292YQ91-F1
#
_entry.id   AF-A0A292YQ91-F1
#
_cell.length_a   1.000
_cell.length_b   1.000
_cell.length_c   1.000
_cell.angle_alpha   90.00
_cell.angle_beta   90.00
_cell.angle_gamma   90.00
#
_symmetry.space_group_name_H-M   'P 1'
#
loop_
_entity.id
_entity.type
_entity.pdbx_description
1 polymer ?
#
loop_
_entity_poly.entity_id
_entity_poly.type
_entity_poly.pdbx_seq_one_letter_code
_entity_poly.pdbx_strand_id
1 'polypeptide(L)'
;MFNAMSPAQLTAVLSGVLREGADWARPLDGFQRGQLKSASSIGRHLASELAGGPAAAARFRADLRALLVATPGSAGSTRTPGAQPHGRSGADVRQGGDAKIPVARAGPVPGRVAGTAVTGTAVTGTAVTGTAVAEAARAVVAAIDADPAGDVAALGAPVGDLLAAARATGSDTLATAVRGLLRDLVDAEIDLLSRPVTATVPPTGGSR
;
A
#
# COMPACT_ATOMS: atom_id res chain seq x y z
N MET A 1 -9.03 -33.44 -26.72
CA MET A 1 -7.97 -32.53 -26.21
C MET A 1 -8.34 -32.14 -24.80
N PHE A 2 -7.42 -32.27 -23.84
CA PHE A 2 -7.61 -31.73 -22.48
C PHE A 2 -7.27 -30.24 -22.49
N ASN A 3 -8.23 -29.38 -22.12
CA ASN A 3 -7.91 -27.98 -21.86
C ASN A 3 -7.10 -27.92 -20.57
N ALA A 4 -5.89 -27.36 -20.65
CA ALA A 4 -5.05 -27.14 -19.47
C ALA A 4 -5.74 -26.12 -18.56
N MET A 5 -5.93 -26.47 -17.29
CA MET A 5 -6.42 -25.53 -16.27
C MET A 5 -5.31 -24.54 -15.92
N SER A 6 -5.65 -23.28 -15.69
CA SER A 6 -4.71 -22.32 -15.10
C SER A 6 -4.40 -22.69 -13.64
N PRO A 7 -3.27 -22.24 -13.06
CA PRO A 7 -2.95 -22.45 -11.66
C PRO A 7 -4.07 -21.99 -10.69
N ALA A 8 -4.71 -20.85 -11.00
CA ALA A 8 -5.85 -20.35 -10.23
C ALA A 8 -7.06 -21.29 -10.30
N GLN A 9 -7.37 -21.79 -11.50
CA GLN A 9 -8.47 -22.74 -11.72
C GLN A 9 -8.21 -24.07 -11.01
N LEU A 10 -6.99 -24.61 -11.13
CA LEU A 10 -6.60 -25.85 -10.45
C LEU A 10 -6.71 -25.69 -8.93
N THR A 11 -6.17 -24.60 -8.38
CA THR A 11 -6.25 -24.31 -6.93
C THR A 11 -7.70 -24.18 -6.46
N ALA A 12 -8.56 -23.51 -7.24
CA ALA A 12 -9.98 -23.39 -6.94
C ALA A 12 -10.69 -24.76 -6.92
N VAL A 13 -10.39 -25.63 -7.90
CA VAL A 13 -10.94 -27.00 -7.98
C VAL A 13 -10.48 -27.83 -6.78
N LEU A 14 -9.18 -27.85 -6.47
CA LEU A 14 -8.63 -28.59 -5.33
C LEU A 14 -9.23 -28.12 -4.01
N SER A 15 -9.40 -26.80 -3.83
CA SER A 15 -10.09 -26.22 -2.69
C SER A 15 -11.53 -26.75 -2.54
N GLY A 16 -12.25 -26.88 -3.67
CA GLY A 16 -13.59 -27.47 -3.69
C GLY A 16 -13.60 -28.94 -3.26
N VAL A 17 -12.67 -29.74 -3.79
CA VAL A 17 -12.51 -31.16 -3.41
C VAL A 17 -12.19 -31.32 -1.91
N LEU A 18 -11.34 -30.45 -1.35
CA LEU A 18 -11.05 -30.46 0.09
C LEU A 18 -12.29 -30.13 0.93
N ARG A 19 -13.11 -29.17 0.48
CA ARG A 19 -14.38 -28.83 1.14
C ARG A 19 -15.32 -30.01 1.14
N GLU A 20 -15.54 -30.60 -0.02
CA GLU A 20 -16.42 -31.75 -0.22
C GLU A 20 -15.93 -32.96 0.60
N GLY A 21 -14.62 -33.22 0.60
CA GLY A 21 -14.01 -34.27 1.41
C GLY A 21 -14.23 -34.08 2.91
N ALA A 22 -14.29 -32.83 3.40
CA ALA A 22 -14.61 -32.54 4.80
C ALA A 22 -16.08 -32.82 5.17
N ASP A 23 -16.97 -32.75 4.18
CA ASP A 23 -18.42 -32.96 4.35
C ASP A 23 -18.84 -34.40 3.95
N TRP A 24 -17.90 -35.25 3.54
CA TRP A 24 -18.16 -36.64 3.16
C TRP A 24 -18.59 -37.50 4.36
N ALA A 25 -19.51 -38.43 4.15
CA ALA A 25 -20.12 -39.26 5.20
C ALA A 25 -19.18 -40.27 5.88
N ARG A 26 -17.90 -40.34 5.47
CA ARG A 26 -16.90 -41.23 6.08
C ARG A 26 -16.52 -40.68 7.48
N PRO A 27 -16.19 -41.53 8.47
CA PRO A 27 -15.81 -41.06 9.80
C PRO A 27 -14.46 -40.32 9.76
N LEU A 28 -14.52 -39.01 9.55
CA LEU A 28 -13.46 -38.07 9.91
C LEU A 28 -13.75 -37.56 11.32
N ASP A 29 -12.71 -37.51 12.16
CA ASP A 29 -12.83 -36.84 13.44
C ASP A 29 -12.94 -35.32 13.26
N GLY A 30 -13.26 -34.62 14.36
CA GLY A 30 -13.46 -33.16 14.32
C GLY A 30 -12.20 -32.38 13.90
N PHE A 31 -11.01 -32.88 14.24
CA PHE A 31 -9.74 -32.25 13.92
C PHE A 31 -9.43 -32.39 12.43
N GLN A 32 -9.55 -33.59 11.87
CA GLN A 32 -9.35 -33.87 10.44
C GLN A 32 -10.30 -33.05 9.57
N ARG A 33 -11.59 -32.96 9.97
CA ARG A 33 -12.57 -32.11 9.31
C ARG A 33 -12.16 -30.63 9.35
N GLY A 34 -11.68 -30.16 10.50
CA GLY A 34 -11.15 -28.81 10.67
C GLY A 34 -9.97 -28.52 9.75
N GLN A 35 -9.01 -29.45 9.63
CA GLN A 35 -7.86 -29.31 8.73
C GLN A 35 -8.28 -29.20 7.26
N LEU A 36 -9.20 -30.05 6.79
CA LEU A 36 -9.70 -29.99 5.42
C LEU A 36 -10.45 -28.68 5.12
N LYS A 37 -11.26 -28.19 6.05
CA LYS A 37 -11.97 -26.90 5.91
C LYS A 37 -10.99 -25.71 5.92
N SER A 38 -9.97 -25.77 6.76
CA SER A 38 -8.90 -24.77 6.80
C SER A 38 -8.11 -24.76 5.48
N ALA A 39 -7.67 -25.92 5.00
CA ALA A 39 -6.94 -26.05 3.73
C ALA A 39 -7.79 -25.60 2.53
N SER A 40 -9.09 -25.92 2.51
CA SER A 40 -10.03 -25.41 1.51
C SER A 40 -10.10 -23.88 1.53
N SER A 41 -10.19 -23.26 2.72
CA SER A 41 -10.18 -21.79 2.84
C SER A 41 -8.89 -21.15 2.31
N ILE A 42 -7.73 -21.74 2.63
CA ILE A 42 -6.42 -21.29 2.13
C ILE A 42 -6.38 -21.42 0.60
N GLY A 43 -6.84 -22.54 0.05
CA GLY A 43 -6.89 -22.75 -1.40
C GLY A 43 -7.78 -21.73 -2.11
N ARG A 44 -8.94 -21.34 -1.55
CA ARG A 44 -9.76 -20.25 -2.11
C ARG A 44 -9.00 -18.93 -2.16
N HIS A 45 -8.30 -18.60 -1.09
CA HIS A 45 -7.52 -17.37 -0.99
C HIS A 45 -6.41 -17.34 -2.05
N LEU A 46 -5.61 -18.41 -2.12
CA LEU A 46 -4.56 -18.57 -3.13
C LEU A 46 -5.10 -18.53 -4.56
N ALA A 47 -6.27 -19.11 -4.82
CA ALA A 47 -6.90 -19.04 -6.14
C ALA A 47 -7.26 -17.60 -6.53
N SER A 48 -7.78 -16.80 -5.60
CA SER A 48 -8.05 -15.37 -5.83
C SER A 48 -6.76 -14.58 -6.09
N GLU A 49 -5.70 -14.82 -5.31
CA GLU A 49 -4.38 -14.20 -5.51
C GLU A 49 -3.82 -14.54 -6.90
N LEU A 50 -3.84 -15.81 -7.28
CA LEU A 50 -3.36 -16.26 -8.59
C LEU A 50 -4.20 -15.69 -9.76
N ALA A 51 -5.49 -15.44 -9.55
CA ALA A 51 -6.38 -14.93 -10.59
C ALA A 51 -6.24 -13.43 -10.83
N GLY A 52 -6.03 -12.64 -9.77
CA GLY A 52 -6.08 -11.17 -9.84
C GLY A 52 -4.80 -10.44 -9.44
N GLY A 53 -3.92 -11.08 -8.67
CA GLY A 53 -2.68 -10.49 -8.15
C GLY A 53 -1.78 -9.92 -9.24
N PRO A 54 -1.51 -10.63 -10.35
CA PRO A 54 -0.67 -10.10 -11.42
C PRO A 54 -1.20 -8.81 -12.06
N ALA A 55 -2.52 -8.65 -12.16
CA ALA A 55 -3.13 -7.46 -12.74
C ALA A 55 -3.06 -6.26 -11.78
N ALA A 56 -3.34 -6.48 -10.49
CA ALA A 56 -3.19 -5.44 -9.45
C ALA A 56 -1.73 -4.97 -9.35
N ALA A 57 -0.79 -5.91 -9.34
CA ALA A 57 0.64 -5.65 -9.35
C ALA A 57 1.10 -4.85 -10.58
N ALA A 58 0.67 -5.25 -11.78
CA ALA A 58 1.00 -4.55 -13.01
C ALA A 58 0.47 -3.11 -13.03
N ARG A 59 -0.76 -2.90 -12.55
CA ARG A 59 -1.35 -1.56 -12.42
C ARG A 59 -0.56 -0.70 -11.45
N PHE A 60 -0.26 -1.20 -10.24
CA PHE A 60 0.54 -0.48 -9.25
C PHE A 60 1.91 -0.06 -9.83
N ARG A 61 2.62 -0.96 -10.52
CA ARG A 61 3.90 -0.64 -11.16
C ARG A 61 3.77 0.47 -12.21
N ALA A 62 2.74 0.41 -13.05
CA ALA A 62 2.49 1.42 -14.08
C ALA A 62 2.20 2.80 -13.46
N ASP A 63 1.32 2.84 -12.46
CA ASP A 63 0.91 4.08 -11.78
C ASP A 63 2.09 4.69 -10.99
N LEU A 64 2.86 3.86 -10.28
CA LEU A 64 4.05 4.28 -9.55
C LEU A 64 5.12 4.83 -10.50
N ARG A 65 5.39 4.12 -11.61
CA ARG A 65 6.31 4.61 -12.64
C ARG A 65 5.86 5.95 -13.22
N ALA A 66 4.59 6.07 -13.59
CA ALA A 66 4.03 7.30 -14.15
C ALA A 66 4.17 8.47 -13.18
N LEU A 67 3.87 8.26 -11.88
CA LEU A 67 4.05 9.26 -10.82
C LEU A 67 5.50 9.75 -10.74
N LEU A 68 6.47 8.84 -10.76
CA LEU A 68 7.89 9.17 -10.59
C LEU A 68 8.49 9.84 -11.82
N VAL A 69 8.06 9.46 -13.02
CA VAL A 69 8.51 10.10 -14.28
C VAL A 69 7.86 11.47 -14.47
N ALA A 70 6.59 11.63 -14.07
CA ALA A 70 5.84 12.88 -14.18
C ALA A 70 6.16 13.90 -13.09
N THR A 71 7.07 13.59 -12.16
CA THR A 71 7.59 14.55 -11.18
C THR A 71 8.90 15.11 -11.72
N PRO A 72 8.89 16.07 -12.68
CA PRO A 72 10.11 16.76 -13.06
C PRO A 72 10.64 17.44 -11.80
N GLY A 73 11.92 17.26 -11.52
CA GLY A 73 12.57 17.79 -10.33
C GLY A 73 12.08 19.20 -10.07
N SER A 74 11.48 19.42 -8.90
CA SER A 74 11.05 20.71 -8.40
C SER A 74 12.31 21.57 -8.14
N ALA A 75 12.98 21.89 -9.24
CA ALA A 75 14.09 22.79 -9.34
C ALA A 75 13.48 24.19 -9.43
N GLY A 76 13.52 24.88 -8.29
CA GLY A 76 13.28 26.32 -8.25
C GLY A 76 11.83 26.72 -8.06
N SER A 77 11.30 26.52 -6.85
CA SER A 77 10.38 27.55 -6.32
C SER A 77 11.23 28.79 -6.06
N THR A 78 11.44 29.62 -7.09
CA THR A 78 11.76 31.04 -6.89
C THR A 78 10.59 31.66 -6.18
N ARG A 79 10.68 31.69 -4.86
CA ARG A 79 9.77 32.38 -3.97
C ARG A 79 9.94 33.88 -4.26
N THR A 80 9.19 34.42 -5.21
CA THR A 80 9.05 35.87 -5.38
C THR A 80 8.32 36.40 -4.13
N PRO A 81 8.95 37.25 -3.29
CA PRO A 81 8.25 37.89 -2.19
C PRO A 81 7.49 39.08 -2.79
N GLY A 82 6.18 38.95 -2.94
CA GLY A 82 5.38 40.03 -3.52
C GLY A 82 3.88 39.89 -3.26
N ALA A 83 3.38 40.83 -2.48
CA ALA A 83 1.97 41.17 -2.24
C ALA A 83 1.17 40.28 -1.28
N GLN A 84 1.15 40.71 -0.02
CA GLN A 84 -0.02 40.57 0.87
C GLN A 84 -1.26 41.18 0.19
N PRO A 85 -2.40 40.48 0.17
CA PRO A 85 -3.71 41.11 0.20
C PRO A 85 -4.23 41.11 1.64
N HIS A 86 -4.40 42.32 2.18
CA HIS A 86 -5.15 42.59 3.39
C HIS A 86 -6.66 42.42 3.18
N GLY A 87 -7.34 41.92 4.23
CA GLY A 87 -8.79 42.07 4.47
C GLY A 87 -9.66 41.04 3.72
N ARG A 88 -10.74 40.47 4.27
CA ARG A 88 -11.61 40.81 5.40
C ARG A 88 -12.37 39.51 5.75
N SER A 89 -12.49 39.15 7.03
CA SER A 89 -13.69 39.35 7.86
C SER A 89 -14.83 38.33 7.64
N GLY A 90 -14.95 37.43 8.62
CA GLY A 90 -16.17 37.25 9.41
C GLY A 90 -17.34 36.47 8.80
N ALA A 91 -17.53 35.24 9.27
CA ALA A 91 -18.85 34.76 9.68
C ALA A 91 -18.69 33.57 10.65
N ASP A 92 -19.06 33.83 11.90
CA ASP A 92 -19.42 32.85 12.93
C ASP A 92 -20.37 31.78 12.41
N VAL A 93 -20.08 30.50 12.70
CA VAL A 93 -21.13 29.52 13.02
C VAL A 93 -20.65 28.68 14.20
N ARG A 94 -21.32 28.91 15.34
CA ARG A 94 -21.26 28.06 16.53
C ARG A 94 -22.09 26.80 16.29
N GLN A 95 -21.53 25.63 16.57
CA GLN A 95 -22.36 24.49 16.99
C GLN A 95 -21.59 23.62 17.98
N GLY A 96 -22.09 23.58 19.21
CA GLY A 96 -21.55 22.80 20.31
C GLY A 96 -22.04 21.34 20.30
N GLY A 97 -21.37 20.53 21.09
CA GLY A 97 -21.77 19.17 21.41
C GLY A 97 -20.75 18.52 22.35
N ASP A 98 -21.13 18.44 23.62
CA ASP A 98 -20.37 17.97 24.79
C ASP A 98 -19.83 16.52 24.68
N ALA A 99 -18.60 16.32 25.18
CA ALA A 99 -18.23 15.09 25.90
C ALA A 99 -17.06 15.37 26.86
N LYS A 100 -17.34 15.28 28.16
CA LYS A 100 -16.41 15.44 29.29
C LYS A 100 -15.47 14.23 29.42
N ILE A 101 -14.16 14.48 29.51
CA ILE A 101 -13.19 13.56 30.13
C ILE A 101 -12.30 14.38 31.08
N PRO A 102 -12.19 14.02 32.38
CA PRO A 102 -11.41 14.80 33.34
C PRO A 102 -9.91 14.53 33.22
N VAL A 103 -9.13 15.61 33.08
CA VAL A 103 -7.66 15.62 33.15
C VAL A 103 -7.24 16.11 34.54
N ALA A 104 -6.42 15.30 35.22
CA ALA A 104 -5.76 15.64 36.46
C ALA A 104 -4.58 16.62 36.22
N ARG A 105 -4.44 17.62 37.10
CA ARG A 105 -3.43 18.67 37.06
C ARG A 105 -2.65 18.69 38.37
N ALA A 106 -1.31 18.64 38.28
CA ALA A 106 -0.30 19.21 39.19
C ALA A 106 1.07 18.83 38.59
N GLY A 107 2.10 19.65 38.46
CA GLY A 107 2.48 20.98 38.89
C GLY A 107 3.94 21.22 38.42
N PRO A 108 4.51 22.43 38.59
CA PRO A 108 5.68 22.92 37.84
C PRO A 108 7.02 22.73 38.57
N VAL A 109 8.15 23.02 37.90
CA VAL A 109 9.38 23.69 38.43
C VAL A 109 10.39 23.96 37.28
N PRO A 110 11.23 25.03 37.35
CA PRO A 110 11.94 25.64 36.21
C PRO A 110 13.45 25.33 36.17
N GLY A 111 14.13 25.62 35.05
CA GLY A 111 15.59 25.57 34.98
C GLY A 111 16.17 25.96 33.62
N ARG A 112 16.61 27.22 33.50
CA ARG A 112 17.33 27.83 32.37
C ARG A 112 18.81 27.47 32.43
N VAL A 113 19.43 27.08 31.31
CA VAL A 113 20.88 27.29 31.10
C VAL A 113 21.15 27.75 29.68
N ALA A 114 21.98 28.77 29.58
CA ALA A 114 22.35 29.49 28.39
C ALA A 114 23.43 28.79 27.55
N GLY A 115 23.37 29.01 26.24
CA GLY A 115 24.51 29.36 25.40
C GLY A 115 25.40 28.23 24.90
N THR A 116 25.36 27.95 23.60
CA THR A 116 26.57 27.94 22.77
C THR A 116 26.17 28.28 21.33
N ALA A 117 26.67 29.40 20.81
CA ALA A 117 26.53 29.78 19.42
C ALA A 117 27.45 28.88 18.57
N VAL A 118 26.86 28.09 17.68
CA VAL A 118 27.59 27.43 16.60
C VAL A 118 27.37 28.26 15.35
N THR A 119 28.37 29.07 15.01
CA THR A 119 28.51 29.71 13.70
C THR A 119 28.96 28.64 12.72
N GLY A 120 28.01 27.84 12.23
CA GLY A 120 28.21 26.85 11.19
C GLY A 120 27.93 27.46 9.83
N THR A 121 28.97 27.59 9.02
CA THR A 121 29.02 28.00 7.63
C THR A 121 27.81 27.48 6.83
N ALA A 122 26.99 28.39 6.31
CA ALA A 122 25.86 28.07 5.43
C ALA A 122 26.39 27.61 4.07
N VAL A 123 26.62 26.30 3.94
CA VAL A 123 26.96 25.65 2.67
C VAL A 123 25.65 25.20 2.02
N THR A 124 25.22 25.91 0.96
CA THR A 124 24.48 25.38 -0.21
C THR A 124 23.55 24.16 0.00
N GLY A 125 22.64 24.21 0.98
CA GLY A 125 21.84 23.06 1.42
C GLY A 125 20.59 22.73 0.56
N THR A 126 20.26 23.56 -0.43
CA THR A 126 19.00 23.40 -1.19
C THR A 126 19.14 22.49 -2.41
N ALA A 127 20.35 22.31 -2.94
CA ALA A 127 20.57 21.47 -4.12
C ALA A 127 20.80 19.98 -3.75
N VAL A 128 21.36 19.70 -2.57
CA VAL A 128 21.74 18.34 -2.12
C VAL A 128 20.53 17.53 -1.62
N THR A 129 19.46 18.20 -1.19
CA THR A 129 18.24 17.51 -0.72
C THR A 129 17.38 17.01 -1.88
N GLY A 130 17.29 17.77 -2.98
CA GLY A 130 16.56 17.34 -4.17
C GLY A 130 17.18 16.11 -4.87
N THR A 131 18.50 15.93 -4.75
CA THR A 131 19.22 14.84 -5.45
C THR A 131 18.93 13.47 -4.84
N ALA A 132 18.80 13.35 -3.51
CA ALA A 132 18.54 12.08 -2.84
C ALA A 132 17.17 11.49 -3.22
N VAL A 133 16.12 12.34 -3.25
CA VAL A 133 14.78 11.91 -3.68
C VAL A 133 14.79 11.53 -5.16
N ALA A 134 15.45 12.32 -6.01
CA ALA A 134 15.55 12.03 -7.44
C ALA A 134 16.35 10.76 -7.75
N GLU A 135 17.37 10.45 -6.95
CA GLU A 135 18.14 9.20 -7.05
C GLU A 135 17.30 7.99 -6.61
N ALA A 136 16.63 8.07 -5.45
CA ALA A 136 15.74 7.01 -5.00
C ALA A 136 14.58 6.76 -5.98
N ALA A 137 14.00 7.83 -6.54
CA ALA A 137 12.96 7.71 -7.58
C ALA A 137 13.48 7.00 -8.84
N ARG A 138 14.70 7.35 -9.29
CA ARG A 138 15.35 6.66 -10.42
C ARG A 138 15.63 5.19 -10.12
N ALA A 139 16.03 4.86 -8.88
CA ALA A 139 16.24 3.48 -8.47
C ALA A 139 14.94 2.65 -8.52
N VAL A 140 13.81 3.21 -8.07
CA VAL A 140 12.49 2.56 -8.19
C VAL A 140 12.10 2.36 -9.66
N VAL A 141 12.24 3.39 -10.49
CA VAL A 141 11.95 3.34 -11.93
C VAL A 141 12.81 2.28 -12.63
N ALA A 142 14.10 2.23 -12.32
CA ALA A 142 15.01 1.23 -12.86
C ALA A 142 14.65 -0.19 -12.41
N ALA A 143 14.24 -0.39 -11.16
CA ALA A 143 13.77 -1.68 -10.67
C ALA A 143 12.50 -2.15 -11.40
N ILE A 144 11.56 -1.24 -11.68
CA ILE A 144 10.35 -1.54 -12.48
C ILE A 144 10.72 -1.91 -13.93
N ASP A 145 11.66 -1.19 -14.54
CA ASP A 145 12.09 -1.45 -15.93
C ASP A 145 12.87 -2.75 -16.09
N ALA A 146 13.68 -3.11 -15.09
CA ALA A 146 14.46 -4.34 -15.10
C ALA A 146 13.57 -5.59 -15.04
N ASP A 147 12.40 -5.50 -14.40
CA ASP A 147 11.45 -6.60 -14.29
C ASP A 147 9.98 -6.12 -14.41
N PRO A 148 9.48 -5.89 -15.64
CA PRO A 148 8.15 -5.33 -15.86
C PRO A 148 7.02 -6.27 -15.46
N ALA A 149 7.30 -7.58 -15.29
CA ALA A 149 6.35 -8.59 -14.83
C ALA A 149 6.61 -9.03 -13.37
N GLY A 150 7.64 -8.47 -12.73
CA GLY A 150 8.22 -8.95 -11.49
C GLY A 150 7.36 -8.84 -10.24
N ASP A 151 7.74 -9.58 -9.20
CA ASP A 151 7.07 -9.51 -7.91
C ASP A 151 7.13 -8.09 -7.32
N VAL A 152 6.00 -7.57 -6.85
CA VAL A 152 5.92 -6.26 -6.17
C VAL A 152 6.73 -6.28 -4.87
N ALA A 153 6.91 -7.44 -4.23
CA ALA A 153 7.75 -7.57 -3.04
C ALA A 153 9.19 -7.10 -3.30
N ALA A 154 9.72 -7.28 -4.52
CA ALA A 154 11.04 -6.82 -4.90
C ALA A 154 11.17 -5.28 -4.89
N LEU A 155 10.05 -4.55 -5.03
CA LEU A 155 10.01 -3.09 -4.95
C LEU A 155 9.98 -2.56 -3.52
N GLY A 156 9.80 -3.42 -2.52
CA GLY A 156 9.63 -3.01 -1.12
C GLY A 156 10.81 -2.19 -0.59
N ALA A 157 12.04 -2.65 -0.80
CA ALA A 157 13.24 -1.92 -0.37
C ALA A 157 13.42 -0.57 -1.13
N PRO A 158 13.42 -0.53 -2.48
CA PRO A 158 13.49 0.74 -3.22
C PRO A 158 12.41 1.76 -2.86
N VAL A 159 11.15 1.32 -2.67
CA VAL A 159 10.05 2.20 -2.27
C VAL A 159 10.24 2.70 -0.83
N GLY A 160 10.74 1.85 0.07
CA GLY A 160 11.11 2.24 1.43
C GLY A 160 12.17 3.35 1.45
N ASP A 161 13.23 3.20 0.65
CA ASP A 161 14.29 4.20 0.53
C ASP A 161 13.77 5.52 -0.05
N LEU A 162 12.91 5.47 -1.05
CA LEU A 162 12.24 6.65 -1.60
C LEU A 162 11.42 7.40 -0.54
N LEU A 163 10.63 6.68 0.26
CA LEU A 163 9.82 7.28 1.32
C LEU A 163 10.69 7.87 2.45
N ALA A 164 11.82 7.23 2.77
CA ALA A 164 12.79 7.74 3.72
C ALA A 164 13.45 9.03 3.21
N ALA A 165 13.88 9.06 1.95
CA ALA A 165 14.44 10.25 1.30
C ALA A 165 13.41 11.39 1.21
N ALA A 166 12.16 11.08 0.86
CA ALA A 166 11.09 12.08 0.81
C ALA A 166 10.83 12.70 2.19
N ARG A 167 10.82 11.91 3.26
CA ARG A 167 10.66 12.40 4.64
C ARG A 167 11.84 13.28 5.05
N ALA A 168 13.07 12.87 4.75
CA ALA A 168 14.28 13.62 5.13
C ALA A 168 14.34 15.02 4.47
N THR A 169 13.66 15.20 3.35
CA THR A 169 13.70 16.42 2.53
C THR A 169 12.41 17.24 2.60
N GLY A 170 11.40 16.79 3.35
CA GLY A 170 10.10 17.46 3.45
C GLY A 170 9.24 17.35 2.17
N SER A 171 9.48 16.33 1.34
CA SER A 171 8.72 16.08 0.10
C SER A 171 7.37 15.39 0.39
N ASP A 172 6.53 16.01 1.22
CA ASP A 172 5.31 15.40 1.76
C ASP A 172 4.28 15.04 0.69
N THR A 173 4.20 15.82 -0.39
CA THR A 173 3.29 15.54 -1.51
C THR A 173 3.64 14.23 -2.20
N LEU A 174 4.93 14.00 -2.49
CA LEU A 174 5.39 12.75 -3.11
C LEU A 174 5.16 11.56 -2.17
N ALA A 175 5.54 11.70 -0.90
CA ALA A 175 5.34 10.65 0.09
C ALA A 175 3.85 10.29 0.25
N THR A 176 2.96 11.28 0.20
CA THR A 176 1.51 11.08 0.25
C THR A 176 0.99 10.35 -0.98
N ALA A 177 1.44 10.75 -2.19
CA ALA A 177 1.05 10.10 -3.43
C ALA A 177 1.50 8.62 -3.47
N VAL A 178 2.75 8.33 -3.09
CA VAL A 178 3.26 6.94 -3.03
C VAL A 178 2.48 6.10 -2.02
N ARG A 179 2.17 6.65 -0.84
CA ARG A 179 1.32 5.94 0.16
C ARG A 179 -0.10 5.72 -0.34
N GLY A 180 -0.64 6.65 -1.14
CA GLY A 180 -1.93 6.48 -1.81
C GLY A 180 -1.93 5.24 -2.70
N LEU A 181 -0.94 5.13 -3.60
CA LEU A 181 -0.80 3.97 -4.49
C LEU A 181 -0.61 2.64 -3.72
N LEU A 182 0.15 2.65 -2.62
CA LEU A 182 0.30 1.47 -1.76
C LEU A 182 -1.03 1.07 -1.10
N ARG A 183 -1.83 2.04 -0.66
CA ARG A 183 -3.16 1.77 -0.12
C ARG A 183 -4.08 1.21 -1.21
N ASP A 184 -4.10 1.80 -2.40
CA ASP A 184 -4.92 1.33 -3.52
C ASP A 184 -4.56 -0.10 -3.93
N LEU A 185 -3.28 -0.47 -3.88
CA LEU A 185 -2.83 -1.85 -4.09
C LEU A 185 -3.40 -2.79 -3.03
N VAL A 186 -3.29 -2.43 -1.75
CA VAL A 186 -3.81 -3.23 -0.63
C VAL A 186 -5.33 -3.37 -0.71
N ASP A 187 -6.05 -2.29 -1.04
CA ASP A 187 -7.50 -2.32 -1.20
C ASP A 187 -7.90 -3.23 -2.38
N ALA A 188 -7.17 -3.17 -3.50
CA ALA A 188 -7.39 -4.07 -4.63
C ALA A 188 -7.12 -5.54 -4.26
N GLU A 189 -6.09 -5.83 -3.47
CA GLU A 189 -5.81 -7.17 -2.95
C GLU A 189 -6.94 -7.64 -2.03
N ILE A 190 -7.37 -6.82 -1.07
CA ILE A 190 -8.50 -7.14 -0.18
C ILE A 190 -9.78 -7.41 -0.97
N ASP A 191 -10.08 -6.61 -1.99
CA ASP A 191 -11.23 -6.80 -2.87
C ASP A 191 -11.15 -8.13 -3.63
N LEU A 192 -9.98 -8.49 -4.15
CA LEU A 192 -9.76 -9.78 -4.82
C LEU A 192 -9.97 -10.96 -3.86
N LEU A 193 -9.50 -10.82 -2.62
CA LEU A 193 -9.63 -11.84 -1.59
C LEU A 193 -11.06 -11.96 -1.04
N SER A 194 -11.83 -10.87 -1.08
CA SER A 194 -13.22 -10.82 -0.63
C SER A 194 -14.20 -11.37 -1.67
N ARG A 195 -13.82 -11.42 -2.95
CA ARG A 195 -14.67 -11.94 -4.02
C ARG A 195 -14.90 -13.44 -3.83
N PRO A 196 -16.17 -13.90 -3.88
CA PRO A 196 -16.44 -15.33 -3.88
C PRO A 196 -15.86 -15.95 -5.15
N VAL A 197 -14.96 -16.93 -4.99
CA VAL A 197 -14.47 -17.75 -6.10
C VAL A 197 -15.62 -18.63 -6.58
N THR A 198 -16.37 -18.16 -7.57
CA THR A 198 -17.35 -18.96 -8.30
C THR A 198 -16.60 -19.84 -9.28
N ALA A 199 -16.07 -20.96 -8.78
CA ALA A 199 -15.67 -22.05 -9.66
C ALA A 199 -16.95 -22.56 -10.34
N THR A 200 -17.14 -22.19 -11.60
CA THR A 200 -18.19 -22.80 -12.43
C THR A 200 -17.73 -24.22 -12.70
N VAL A 201 -18.12 -25.15 -11.81
CA VAL A 201 -17.95 -26.58 -12.08
C VAL A 201 -18.87 -26.88 -13.26
N PRO A 202 -18.34 -27.28 -14.43
CA PRO A 202 -19.20 -27.68 -15.54
C PRO A 202 -20.11 -28.80 -15.05
N PRO A 203 -21.42 -28.78 -15.39
CA PRO A 203 -22.35 -29.80 -14.92
C PRO A 203 -21.78 -31.17 -15.30
N THR A 204 -21.48 -31.98 -14.30
CA THR A 204 -21.13 -33.37 -14.52
C THR A 204 -22.36 -34.01 -15.16
N GLY A 205 -22.27 -34.35 -16.45
CA GLY A 205 -23.30 -35.06 -17.18
C GLY A 205 -23.51 -36.43 -16.54
N GLY A 206 -24.32 -36.47 -15.50
CA GLY A 206 -24.76 -37.68 -14.83
C GLY A 206 -25.72 -38.42 -15.74
N SER A 207 -25.21 -39.28 -16.60
CA SER A 207 -25.99 -40.38 -17.17
C SER A 207 -25.87 -41.57 -16.21
N ARG A 208 -26.96 -41.87 -15.50
CA ARG A 208 -27.24 -43.18 -14.93
C ARG A 208 -28.71 -43.51 -15.16
#